data_AF-A0A1B6M9V2-F1
#
_entry.id   AF-A0A1B6M9V2-F1
#
_cell.length_a   1.000
_cell.length_b   1.000
_cell.length_c   1.000
_cell.angle_alpha   90.00
_cell.angle_beta   90.00
_cell.angle_gamma   90.00
#
_symmetry.space_group_name_H-M   'P 1'
#
loop_
_entity.id
_entity.type
_entity.pdbx_description
1 polymer ?
#
loop_
_entity_poly.entity_id
_entity_poly.type
_entity_poly.pdbx_seq_one_letter_code
_entity_poly.pdbx_strand_id
1 'polypeptide(L)'
;AEPLSPGLALCAGCHSRIQDRFYLLAVDRQWHLGCLTCCECKIPLDSELTCFARHGNIYCKDDYYRLFAVKRCARCQAGISASELVMRARDAVFHLHCFSCASCGILLTKGDYFGMRDGLVYCRPHYELLRHRDFCGAAELEALSPAHWSA
;
A
#
# COMPACT_ATOMS: atom_id res chain seq x y z
N ALA A 1 1.69 52.07 -12.83
CA ALA A 1 1.64 50.62 -12.55
C ALA A 1 2.20 49.92 -13.78
N GLU A 2 3.37 49.29 -13.65
CA GLU A 2 3.95 48.50 -14.74
C GLU A 2 3.10 47.25 -14.99
N PRO A 3 2.88 46.84 -16.26
CA PRO A 3 2.22 45.58 -16.54
C PRO A 3 3.17 44.45 -16.17
N LEU A 4 2.82 43.67 -15.14
CA LEU A 4 3.45 42.40 -14.84
C LEU A 4 3.39 41.55 -16.11
N SER A 5 4.53 41.36 -16.77
CA SER A 5 4.70 40.42 -17.86
C SER A 5 4.08 39.09 -17.42
N PRO A 6 3.09 38.52 -18.15
CA PRO A 6 2.61 37.19 -17.81
C PRO A 6 3.81 36.25 -17.96
N GLY A 7 4.36 35.82 -16.82
CA GLY A 7 5.43 34.84 -16.78
C GLY A 7 4.99 33.67 -17.63
N LEU A 8 5.73 33.43 -18.71
CA LEU A 8 5.36 32.47 -19.74
C LEU A 8 5.41 31.08 -19.13
N ALA A 9 4.26 30.61 -18.64
CA ALA A 9 4.11 29.31 -18.00
C ALA A 9 4.61 28.22 -18.96
N LEU A 10 5.68 27.53 -18.58
CA LEU A 10 6.24 26.42 -19.35
C LEU A 10 5.68 25.11 -18.78
N CYS A 11 5.19 24.25 -19.67
CA CYS A 11 4.72 22.94 -19.30
C CYS A 11 5.90 22.07 -18.84
N ALA A 12 5.83 21.51 -17.64
CA ALA A 12 6.88 20.63 -17.11
C ALA A 12 6.98 19.29 -17.85
N GLY A 13 5.96 18.89 -18.61
CA GLY A 13 5.98 17.65 -19.41
C GLY A 13 6.64 17.81 -20.78
N CYS A 14 6.21 18.81 -21.55
CA CYS A 14 6.69 19.02 -22.93
C CYS A 14 7.67 20.18 -23.11
N HIS A 15 7.93 20.97 -22.06
CA HIS A 15 8.79 22.15 -22.07
C HIS A 15 8.34 23.31 -22.98
N SER A 16 7.18 23.19 -23.60
CA SER A 16 6.56 24.24 -24.42
C SER A 16 5.75 25.22 -23.57
N ARG A 17 5.54 26.43 -24.11
CA ARG A 17 4.68 27.44 -23.49
C ARG A 17 3.22 26.98 -23.45
N ILE A 18 2.58 27.18 -22.30
CA ILE A 18 1.15 26.96 -22.12
C ILE A 18 0.40 28.16 -22.67
N GLN A 19 -0.31 27.95 -23.78
CA GLN A 19 -1.21 28.95 -24.39
C GLN A 19 -2.69 28.65 -24.08
N ASP A 20 -2.96 27.51 -23.44
CA ASP A 20 -4.31 27.07 -23.12
C ASP A 20 -4.99 27.99 -22.10
N ARG A 21 -6.31 28.12 -22.23
CA ARG A 21 -7.13 28.88 -21.27
C ARG A 21 -7.09 28.28 -19.87
N PHE A 22 -6.95 26.96 -19.78
CA PHE A 22 -6.89 26.21 -18.54
C PHE A 22 -5.68 25.29 -18.55
N TYR A 23 -5.04 25.14 -17.40
CA TYR A 23 -3.88 24.27 -17.20
C TYR A 23 -3.92 23.68 -15.79
N LEU A 24 -3.12 22.65 -15.57
CA LEU A 24 -3.02 21.96 -14.28
C LEU A 24 -1.82 22.49 -13.49
N LEU A 25 -2.01 22.65 -12.18
CA LEU A 25 -0.94 22.92 -11.23
C LEU A 25 -0.75 21.69 -10.36
N ALA A 26 0.41 21.05 -10.48
CA ALA A 26 0.75 19.84 -9.73
C ALA A 26 2.24 19.86 -9.37
N VAL A 27 2.55 19.57 -8.10
CA VAL A 27 3.93 19.53 -7.59
C VAL A 27 4.69 20.82 -7.87
N ASP A 28 4.05 21.95 -7.58
CA ASP A 28 4.56 23.32 -7.80
C ASP A 28 4.98 23.61 -9.25
N ARG A 29 4.42 22.87 -10.22
CA ARG A 29 4.71 22.98 -11.66
C ARG A 29 3.42 23.07 -12.46
N GLN A 30 3.52 23.69 -13.64
CA GLN A 30 2.41 23.89 -14.57
C GLN A 30 2.45 22.83 -15.68
N TRP A 31 1.29 22.35 -16.09
CA TRP A 31 1.16 21.28 -17.07
C TRP A 31 -0.02 21.54 -18.01
N HIS A 32 0.13 21.19 -19.28
CA HIS A 32 -1.05 20.99 -20.14
C HIS A 32 -1.88 19.82 -19.60
N LEU A 33 -3.19 19.83 -19.85
CA LEU A 33 -4.11 18.75 -19.46
C LEU A 33 -3.59 17.39 -19.94
N GLY A 34 -3.22 17.27 -21.22
CA GLY A 34 -2.68 16.03 -21.78
C GLY A 34 -1.22 15.72 -21.46
N CYS A 35 -0.47 16.65 -20.84
CA CYS A 35 0.94 16.41 -20.50
C CYS A 35 1.12 15.83 -19.09
N LEU A 36 0.16 16.03 -18.18
CA LEU A 36 0.19 15.42 -16.86
C LEU A 36 -0.27 13.96 -16.98
N THR A 37 0.68 13.04 -17.07
CA THR A 37 0.41 11.60 -17.27
C THR A 37 1.17 10.77 -16.24
N CYS A 38 0.63 9.60 -15.89
CA CYS A 38 1.35 8.65 -15.04
C CYS A 38 2.63 8.17 -15.74
N CYS A 39 3.75 8.15 -15.03
CA CYS A 39 5.03 7.69 -15.56
C CYS A 39 5.01 6.21 -15.97
N GLU A 40 4.23 5.36 -15.30
CA GLU A 40 4.13 3.94 -15.65
C GLU A 40 3.03 3.65 -16.67
N CYS A 41 1.76 3.81 -16.31
CA CYS A 41 0.66 3.42 -17.21
C CYS A 41 0.36 4.43 -18.32
N LYS A 42 1.00 5.61 -18.32
CA LYS A 42 0.81 6.70 -19.32
C LYS A 42 -0.60 7.27 -19.42
N ILE A 43 -1.49 6.92 -18.50
CA ILE A 43 -2.86 7.45 -18.46
C ILE A 43 -2.81 8.95 -18.07
N PRO A 44 -3.58 9.82 -18.74
CA PRO A 44 -3.78 11.22 -18.35
C PRO A 44 -4.34 11.35 -16.94
N LEU A 45 -3.87 12.34 -16.19
CA LEU A 45 -4.29 12.61 -14.82
C LEU A 45 -5.10 13.91 -14.70
N ASP A 46 -5.65 14.40 -15.81
CA ASP A 46 -6.42 15.65 -15.86
C ASP A 46 -7.79 15.54 -15.18
N SER A 47 -8.34 14.33 -15.10
CA SER A 47 -9.57 14.04 -14.36
C SER A 47 -9.33 13.75 -12.88
N GLU A 48 -8.09 13.51 -12.46
CA GLU A 48 -7.75 13.12 -11.09
C GLU A 48 -7.51 14.35 -10.22
N LEU A 49 -8.15 14.40 -9.05
CA LEU A 49 -7.94 15.49 -8.08
C LEU A 49 -6.55 15.45 -7.43
N THR A 50 -5.91 14.27 -7.42
CA THR A 50 -4.61 14.05 -6.78
C THR A 50 -3.73 13.21 -7.66
N CYS A 51 -2.44 13.56 -7.72
CA CYS A 51 -1.39 12.72 -8.27
C CYS A 51 -0.27 12.57 -7.23
N PHE A 52 0.60 11.57 -7.42
CA PHE A 52 1.69 11.31 -6.51
C PHE A 52 3.03 11.55 -7.20
N ALA A 53 3.97 12.16 -6.49
CA ALA A 53 5.27 12.50 -7.04
C ALA A 53 6.39 11.75 -6.30
N ARG A 54 7.33 11.17 -7.05
CA ARG A 54 8.53 10.55 -6.48
C ARG A 54 9.72 10.63 -7.43
N HIS A 55 10.87 11.06 -6.91
CA HIS A 55 12.11 11.24 -7.69
C HIS A 55 11.92 12.06 -8.99
N GLY A 56 11.03 13.04 -8.98
CA GLY A 56 10.72 13.88 -10.15
C GLY A 56 9.70 13.28 -11.14
N ASN A 57 9.26 12.04 -10.93
CA ASN A 57 8.21 11.41 -11.75
C ASN A 57 6.83 11.56 -11.09
N ILE A 58 5.80 11.69 -11.92
CA ILE A 58 4.38 11.72 -11.53
C ILE A 58 3.79 10.33 -11.72
N TYR A 59 2.99 9.86 -10.77
CA TYR A 59 2.32 8.56 -10.79
C TYR A 59 0.83 8.73 -10.48
N CYS A 60 -0.01 7.88 -11.09
CA CYS A 60 -1.38 7.70 -10.63
C CYS A 60 -1.37 7.05 -9.22
N LYS A 61 -2.51 7.11 -8.53
CA LYS A 61 -2.67 6.47 -7.22
C LYS A 61 -2.26 4.99 -7.27
N ASP A 62 -2.83 4.22 -8.20
CA ASP A 62 -2.63 2.78 -8.23
C ASP A 62 -1.16 2.40 -8.47
N ASP A 63 -0.51 3.02 -9.45
CA ASP A 63 0.91 2.78 -9.73
C ASP A 63 1.81 3.27 -8.60
N TYR A 64 1.48 4.40 -7.97
CA TYR A 64 2.27 4.88 -6.84
C TYR A 64 2.23 3.88 -5.69
N TYR A 65 1.03 3.44 -5.28
CA TYR A 65 0.91 2.46 -4.21
C TYR A 65 1.54 1.12 -4.61
N ARG A 66 1.39 0.71 -5.88
CA ARG A 66 1.97 -0.52 -6.41
C ARG A 66 3.49 -0.55 -6.39
N LEU A 67 4.14 0.55 -6.75
CA LEU A 67 5.60 0.62 -6.84
C LEU A 67 6.25 1.01 -5.52
N PHE A 68 5.56 1.81 -4.70
CA PHE A 68 6.20 2.55 -3.62
C PHE A 68 5.60 2.34 -2.24
N ALA A 69 4.33 1.92 -2.15
CA ALA A 69 3.75 1.52 -0.87
C ALA A 69 4.08 0.06 -0.59
N VAL A 70 5.37 -0.23 -0.41
CA VAL A 70 5.85 -1.57 -0.09
C VAL A 70 5.40 -1.92 1.32
N LYS A 71 4.29 -2.64 1.43
CA LYS A 71 3.96 -3.35 2.67
C LYS A 71 4.93 -4.53 2.81
N ARG A 72 5.47 -4.75 4.01
CA ARG A 72 6.38 -5.87 4.27
C ARG A 72 5.62 -7.02 4.89
N CYS A 73 5.89 -8.23 4.42
CA CYS A 73 5.35 -9.43 5.03
C CYS A 73 5.90 -9.57 6.46
N ALA A 74 5.02 -9.67 7.46
CA ALA A 74 5.44 -9.75 8.86
C ALA A 74 6.22 -11.03 9.20
N ARG A 75 6.16 -12.07 8.36
CA ARG A 75 6.94 -13.31 8.54
C ARG A 75 8.29 -13.29 7.81
N CYS A 76 8.34 -13.06 6.51
CA CYS A 76 9.59 -13.13 5.75
C CYS A 76 10.29 -11.77 5.57
N GLN A 77 9.67 -10.67 6.02
CA GLN A 77 10.17 -9.30 5.93
C GLN A 77 10.42 -8.77 4.50
N ALA A 78 10.16 -9.58 3.48
CA ALA A 78 10.19 -9.17 2.08
C ALA A 78 9.00 -8.24 1.77
N GLY A 79 9.20 -7.38 0.77
CA GLY A 79 8.15 -6.51 0.26
C GLY A 79 7.10 -7.31 -0.49
N ILE A 80 5.84 -6.99 -0.26
CA ILE A 80 4.70 -7.55 -0.98
C ILE A 80 4.37 -6.60 -2.14
N SER A 81 4.24 -7.14 -3.35
CA SER A 81 3.73 -6.36 -4.50
C SER A 81 2.28 -5.95 -4.26
N ALA A 82 1.86 -4.74 -4.65
CA ALA A 82 0.45 -4.37 -4.49
C ALA A 82 -0.52 -5.14 -5.40
N SER A 83 -0.01 -5.86 -6.40
CA SER A 83 -0.83 -6.75 -7.23
C SER A 83 -0.94 -8.17 -6.66
N GLU A 84 -0.22 -8.48 -5.57
CA GLU A 84 -0.19 -9.82 -4.97
C GLU A 84 -1.29 -9.98 -3.92
N LEU A 85 -1.95 -11.14 -3.92
CA LEU A 85 -2.92 -11.49 -2.89
C LEU A 85 -2.23 -11.74 -1.55
N VAL A 86 -2.81 -11.20 -0.47
CA VAL A 86 -2.24 -11.27 0.87
C VAL A 86 -3.23 -11.76 1.91
N MET A 87 -2.69 -12.36 2.98
CA MET A 87 -3.42 -12.56 4.24
C MET A 87 -3.25 -11.33 5.13
N ARG A 88 -4.36 -10.83 5.66
CA ARG A 88 -4.36 -9.74 6.65
C ARG A 88 -4.79 -10.29 7.99
N ALA A 89 -4.03 -9.99 9.04
CA ALA A 89 -4.36 -10.41 10.40
C ALA A 89 -3.95 -9.29 11.37
N ARG A 90 -4.93 -8.71 12.07
CA ARG A 90 -4.76 -7.43 12.79
C ARG A 90 -4.13 -6.37 11.85
N ASP A 91 -3.08 -5.69 12.29
CA ASP A 91 -2.36 -4.68 11.52
C ASP A 91 -1.23 -5.25 10.64
N ALA A 92 -1.05 -6.58 10.62
CA ALA A 92 0.00 -7.26 9.88
C ALA A 92 -0.51 -7.85 8.55
N VAL A 93 0.40 -7.87 7.57
CA VAL A 93 0.17 -8.48 6.25
C VAL A 93 1.18 -9.60 6.00
N PHE A 94 0.73 -10.63 5.29
CA PHE A 94 1.54 -11.81 4.99
C PHE A 94 1.31 -12.24 3.54
N HIS A 95 2.35 -12.74 2.87
CA HIS A 95 2.14 -13.55 1.67
C HIS A 95 1.30 -14.78 2.03
N LEU A 96 0.53 -15.30 1.08
CA LEU A 96 -0.29 -16.49 1.31
C LEU A 96 0.54 -17.68 1.83
N HIS A 97 1.70 -17.93 1.22
CA HIS A 97 2.60 -18.99 1.65
C HIS A 97 3.33 -18.70 2.98
N CYS A 98 3.38 -17.42 3.39
CA CYS A 98 3.93 -17.00 4.67
C CYS A 98 2.92 -17.06 5.80
N PHE A 99 1.62 -17.19 5.53
CA PHE A 99 0.61 -17.30 6.57
C PHE A 99 0.49 -18.75 7.05
N SER A 100 1.46 -19.15 7.88
CA SER A 100 1.59 -20.53 8.35
C SER A 100 2.00 -20.58 9.81
N CYS A 101 1.61 -21.65 10.50
CA CYS A 101 1.86 -21.79 11.93
C CYS A 101 3.36 -21.77 12.25
N ALA A 102 3.78 -20.94 13.20
CA ALA A 102 5.18 -20.86 13.61
C ALA A 102 5.69 -22.15 14.28
N SER A 103 4.81 -22.96 14.87
CA SER A 103 5.18 -24.22 15.54
C SER A 103 5.27 -25.42 14.61
N CYS A 104 4.32 -25.59 13.67
CA CYS A 104 4.29 -26.77 12.79
C CYS A 104 4.40 -26.48 11.30
N GLY A 105 4.46 -25.21 10.91
CA GLY A 105 4.62 -24.82 9.52
C GLY A 105 3.36 -24.93 8.66
N ILE A 106 2.26 -25.51 9.15
CA ILE A 106 1.04 -25.71 8.35
C ILE A 106 0.51 -24.37 7.82
N LEU A 107 0.22 -24.31 6.52
CA LEU A 107 -0.43 -23.15 5.90
C LEU A 107 -1.86 -23.04 6.43
N LEU A 108 -2.24 -21.81 6.75
CA LEU A 108 -3.58 -21.47 7.19
C LEU A 108 -4.27 -20.72 6.05
N THR A 109 -5.50 -21.13 5.75
CA THR A 109 -6.30 -20.62 4.64
C THR A 109 -7.58 -19.98 5.16
N LYS A 110 -8.38 -19.41 4.24
CA LYS A 110 -9.63 -18.77 4.61
C LYS A 110 -10.58 -19.78 5.25
N GLY A 111 -11.07 -19.47 6.45
CA GLY A 111 -11.94 -20.34 7.24
C GLY A 111 -11.22 -21.09 8.36
N ASP A 112 -9.89 -21.14 8.34
CA ASP A 112 -9.13 -21.73 9.43
C ASP A 112 -9.12 -20.83 10.66
N TYR A 113 -9.28 -21.45 11.84
CA TYR A 113 -9.09 -20.77 13.11
C TYR A 113 -7.60 -20.70 13.44
N PHE A 114 -7.13 -19.51 13.78
CA PHE A 114 -5.75 -19.24 14.15
C PHE A 114 -5.70 -18.29 15.35
N GLY A 115 -4.54 -18.24 16.00
CA GLY A 115 -4.21 -17.21 16.97
C GLY A 115 -2.89 -16.54 16.62
N MET A 116 -2.66 -15.36 17.21
CA MET A 116 -1.42 -14.61 17.02
C MET A 116 -0.85 -14.16 18.35
N ARG A 117 0.47 -14.29 18.48
CA ARG A 117 1.24 -13.80 19.63
C ARG A 117 2.59 -13.29 19.15
N ASP A 118 3.02 -12.13 19.63
CA ASP A 118 4.33 -11.54 19.31
C ASP A 118 4.58 -11.40 17.79
N GLY A 119 3.51 -11.16 17.01
CA GLY A 119 3.57 -11.07 15.54
C GLY A 119 3.67 -12.41 14.80
N LEU A 120 3.68 -13.54 15.53
CA LEU A 120 3.70 -14.89 14.98
C LEU A 120 2.29 -15.48 14.92
N VAL A 121 2.03 -16.25 13.87
CA VAL A 121 0.76 -16.92 13.61
C VAL A 121 0.83 -18.37 14.08
N TYR A 122 -0.23 -18.85 14.73
CA TYR A 122 -0.34 -20.22 15.23
C TYR A 122 -1.66 -20.84 14.80
N CYS A 123 -1.65 -22.11 14.38
CA CYS A 123 -2.89 -22.86 14.22
C CYS A 123 -3.57 -23.03 15.58
N ARG A 124 -4.89 -23.20 15.59
CA ARG A 124 -5.69 -23.31 16.82
C ARG A 124 -5.09 -24.24 17.89
N PRO A 125 -4.68 -25.50 17.59
CA PRO A 125 -4.12 -26.39 18.60
C PRO A 125 -2.84 -25.84 19.26
N HIS A 126 -1.91 -25.29 18.46
CA HIS A 126 -0.66 -24.74 19.00
C HIS A 126 -0.88 -23.42 19.75
N TYR A 127 -1.88 -22.63 19.33
CA TYR A 127 -2.23 -21.42 20.05
C TYR A 127 -2.84 -21.73 21.42
N GLU A 128 -3.75 -22.72 21.50
CA GLU A 128 -4.33 -23.16 22.76
C GLU A 128 -3.26 -23.68 23.73
N LEU A 129 -2.27 -24.44 23.25
CA LEU A 129 -1.14 -24.91 24.05
C LEU A 129 -0.27 -23.77 24.60
N LEU A 130 -0.03 -22.72 23.81
CA LEU A 130 0.70 -21.53 24.27
C LEU A 130 -0.06 -20.83 25.40
N ARG A 131 -1.38 -20.65 25.24
CA ARG A 131 -2.23 -20.05 26.29
C ARG A 131 -2.20 -20.86 27.58
N HIS A 132 -2.17 -22.20 27.50
CA HIS A 132 -2.06 -23.04 28.70
C HIS A 132 -0.70 -22.94 29.40
N ARG A 133 0.40 -22.69 28.67
CA ARG A 133 1.70 -22.39 29.29
C ARG A 133 1.73 -21.03 29.98
N ASP A 134 0.97 -20.06 29.48
CA ASP A 134 0.89 -18.72 30.06
C ASP A 134 0.02 -18.67 31.33
N PHE A 135 -0.81 -19.70 31.61
CA PHE A 135 -1.66 -19.75 32.81
C PHE A 135 -0.90 -19.98 34.13
N CYS A 136 0.43 -20.03 34.12
CA CYS A 136 1.25 -19.83 35.33
C CYS A 136 1.53 -18.33 35.63
N GLY A 137 1.08 -17.40 34.77
CA GLY A 137 1.21 -15.97 35.00
C GLY A 137 0.24 -15.13 34.14
N ALA A 138 -0.85 -14.69 34.76
CA ALA A 138 -1.79 -13.64 34.33
C ALA A 138 -2.73 -13.94 33.14
N ALA A 139 -4.03 -13.76 33.41
CA ALA A 139 -5.14 -13.93 32.49
C ALA A 139 -5.36 -12.68 31.63
N GLU A 140 -5.35 -12.83 30.30
CA GLU A 140 -6.04 -11.92 29.40
C GLU A 140 -6.72 -12.70 28.27
N LEU A 141 -8.05 -12.59 28.21
CA LEU A 141 -8.90 -13.19 27.20
C LEU A 141 -9.00 -12.23 26.02
N GLU A 142 -8.11 -12.37 25.03
CA GLU A 142 -8.24 -11.67 23.75
C GLU A 142 -8.50 -12.65 22.61
N ALA A 143 -9.53 -12.31 21.85
CA ALA A 143 -10.38 -13.16 21.03
C ALA A 143 -9.68 -13.86 19.85
N LEU A 144 -10.07 -15.14 19.65
CA LEU A 144 -9.94 -15.84 18.37
C LEU A 144 -10.68 -15.04 17.30
N SER A 145 -9.96 -14.51 16.32
CA SER A 145 -10.55 -13.74 15.22
C SER A 145 -10.50 -14.56 13.92
N PRO A 146 -11.59 -14.60 13.12
CA PRO A 146 -11.58 -15.25 11.82
C PRO A 146 -10.70 -14.50 10.82
N ALA A 147 -10.06 -15.24 9.91
CA ALA A 147 -9.28 -14.65 8.82
C ALA A 147 -10.22 -13.97 7.80
N HIS A 148 -10.05 -12.67 7.60
CA HIS A 148 -10.76 -11.91 6.56
C HIS A 148 -9.81 -11.51 5.43
N TRP A 149 -10.31 -11.64 4.21
CA TRP A 149 -9.66 -11.19 2.99
C TRP A 149 -10.11 -9.76 2.69
N SER A 150 -9.29 -8.98 2.01
CA SER A 150 -9.69 -7.69 1.44
C SER A 150 -8.89 -7.46 0.17
N ALA A 151 -9.59 -7.06 -0.88
CA ALA A 151 -9.01 -6.62 -2.15
C ALA A 151 -8.08 -5.41 -1.95
#